data_AF-A0A3M1NNR0-F1
#
_entry.id   AF-A0A3M1NNR0-F1
#
_cell.length_a   1.000
_cell.length_b   1.000
_cell.length_c   1.000
_cell.angle_alpha   90.00
_cell.angle_beta   90.00
_cell.angle_gamma   90.00
#
_symmetry.space_group_name_H-M   'P 1'
#
loop_
_entity.id
_entity.type
_entity.pdbx_description
1 polymer ?
#
loop_
_entity_poly.entity_id
_entity_poly.type
_entity_poly.pdbx_seq_one_letter_code
_entity_poly.pdbx_strand_id
1 'polypeptide(L)'
;MMNQSDTKTSPGTSLQNSTRIPPRLRILPFSDGVLFPNMLLPLVVSADHLKKLVEEAASYDKIVGVFATRGKEEGKKAPDIYDVGTAAMIVRMLRMPDGSLQILLQGLKRVRLKQLVQSEPFMMADIEELQDETKESAEFEGLLQNTVGQFLEIVRTAPYIPEEASIIINNLDDPRQQIDFMASQLNLKIEEKQQILESALVNERLTRLAEFIGRELEILQIGSKIQQDIHKRMDEAQREAYLRQQLEAIRKELGETDEHMAEINELRKRLDEVDLPEEVRKEAEHELDR
;
A
#
# COMPACT_ATOMS: atom_id res chain seq x y z
N MET A 1 41.36 18.36 -39.19
CA MET A 1 40.80 19.61 -38.65
C MET A 1 39.28 19.45 -38.62
N MET A 2 38.72 19.63 -37.41
CA MET A 2 37.32 19.79 -37.02
C MET A 2 36.27 18.71 -37.40
N ASN A 3 35.94 17.92 -36.37
CA ASN A 3 34.76 17.07 -36.22
C ASN A 3 33.48 17.93 -36.14
N GLN A 4 32.44 17.48 -36.84
CA GLN A 4 31.05 17.85 -36.58
C GLN A 4 30.54 16.92 -35.47
N SER A 5 30.06 17.49 -34.36
CA SER A 5 29.27 16.78 -33.36
C SER A 5 27.91 17.46 -33.27
N ASP A 6 26.96 16.95 -34.05
CA ASP A 6 25.54 17.25 -33.92
C ASP A 6 25.03 16.66 -32.60
N THR A 7 24.88 17.50 -31.58
CA THR A 7 24.08 17.18 -30.40
C THR A 7 22.61 17.30 -30.76
N LYS A 8 21.95 16.16 -30.95
CA LYS A 8 20.48 16.05 -30.93
C LYS A 8 19.96 16.46 -29.55
N THR A 9 19.38 17.66 -29.45
CA THR A 9 18.61 18.08 -28.28
C THR A 9 17.21 17.44 -28.38
N SER A 10 16.92 16.48 -27.50
CA SER A 10 15.57 15.92 -27.34
C SER A 10 14.61 17.00 -26.83
N PRO A 11 13.43 17.21 -27.46
CA PRO A 11 12.44 18.17 -26.98
C PRO A 11 11.53 17.48 -25.96
N GLY A 12 11.88 17.53 -24.66
CA GLY A 12 11.08 16.86 -23.63
C GLY A 12 11.07 17.47 -22.23
N THR A 13 12.13 18.15 -21.78
CA THR A 13 12.35 18.29 -20.32
C THR A 13 12.23 19.72 -19.76
N SER A 14 11.81 20.73 -20.52
CA SER A 14 11.99 22.13 -20.11
C SER A 14 10.74 22.91 -19.64
N LEU A 15 9.65 22.25 -19.22
CA LEU A 15 8.41 22.96 -18.82
C LEU A 15 8.12 23.00 -17.30
N GLN A 16 8.85 22.26 -16.47
CA GLN A 16 8.42 22.02 -15.08
C GLN A 16 9.11 22.87 -14.00
N ASN A 17 10.23 23.54 -14.31
CA ASN A 17 10.97 24.34 -13.33
C ASN A 17 10.46 25.79 -13.12
N SER A 18 9.38 26.22 -13.80
CA SER A 18 8.98 27.64 -13.81
C SER A 18 7.64 27.95 -13.12
N THR A 19 6.93 26.98 -12.54
CA THR A 19 5.66 27.27 -11.87
C THR A 19 5.92 27.97 -10.54
N ARG A 20 5.76 29.29 -10.55
CA ARG A 20 5.89 30.14 -9.36
C ARG A 20 4.73 29.87 -8.41
N ILE A 21 5.04 29.44 -7.19
CA ILE A 21 4.03 29.24 -6.16
C ILE A 21 3.60 30.61 -5.61
N PRO A 22 2.30 30.95 -5.59
CA PRO A 22 1.81 32.14 -4.94
C PRO A 22 2.20 32.17 -3.45
N PRO A 23 2.61 33.32 -2.89
CA PRO A 23 3.04 33.41 -1.49
C PRO A 23 1.90 33.18 -0.49
N ARG A 24 0.66 33.14 -0.98
CA ARG A 24 -0.55 32.88 -0.20
C ARG A 24 -1.37 31.82 -0.91
N LEU A 25 -1.72 30.76 -0.18
CA LEU A 25 -2.49 29.65 -0.71
C LEU A 25 -3.75 29.40 0.10
N ARG A 26 -4.75 28.86 -0.60
CA ARG A 26 -5.93 28.25 0.03
C ARG A 26 -5.53 26.86 0.48
N ILE A 27 -5.82 26.53 1.74
CA ILE A 27 -5.30 25.34 2.41
C ILE A 27 -6.37 24.26 2.40
N LEU A 28 -6.07 23.15 1.72
CA LEU A 28 -6.87 21.95 1.66
C LEU A 28 -6.31 20.93 2.67
N PRO A 29 -7.02 20.69 3.80
CA PRO A 29 -6.66 19.64 4.74
C PRO A 29 -6.87 18.26 4.11
N PHE A 30 -5.94 17.35 4.30
CA PHE A 30 -6.00 16.00 3.77
C PHE A 30 -5.79 14.98 4.90
N SER A 31 -6.83 14.22 5.25
CA SER A 31 -6.79 13.26 6.35
C SER A 31 -6.23 11.90 5.96
N ASP A 32 -6.29 11.56 4.68
CA ASP A 32 -6.10 10.18 4.24
C ASP A 32 -4.67 9.90 3.78
N GLY A 33 -3.76 10.88 3.93
CA GLY A 33 -2.36 10.70 3.57
C GLY A 33 -1.57 12.00 3.43
N VAL A 34 -0.48 11.90 2.68
CA VAL A 34 0.44 13.00 2.35
C VAL A 34 0.59 13.05 0.83
N LEU A 35 0.46 14.25 0.25
CA LEU A 35 0.73 14.47 -1.18
C LEU A 35 2.21 14.82 -1.36
N PHE A 36 2.94 14.02 -2.12
CA PHE A 36 4.33 14.32 -2.51
C PHE A 36 4.40 15.15 -3.80
N PRO A 37 5.51 15.89 -4.04
CA PRO A 37 5.77 16.54 -5.31
C PRO A 37 5.66 15.59 -6.51
N ASN A 38 5.21 16.11 -7.65
CA ASN A 38 4.97 15.39 -8.91
C ASN A 38 3.90 14.29 -8.87
N MET A 39 3.34 13.95 -7.71
CA MET A 39 2.34 12.89 -7.58
C MET A 39 0.94 13.40 -7.90
N LEU A 40 0.11 12.52 -8.44
CA LEU A 40 -1.29 12.78 -8.70
C LEU A 40 -2.15 12.30 -7.53
N LEU A 41 -3.08 13.16 -7.08
CA LEU A 41 -4.05 12.85 -6.03
C LEU A 41 -5.47 13.09 -6.55
N PRO A 42 -6.23 12.03 -6.85
CA PRO A 42 -7.67 12.14 -7.06
C PRO A 42 -8.37 12.36 -5.70
N LEU A 43 -9.26 13.34 -5.64
CA LEU A 43 -10.01 13.67 -4.41
C LEU A 43 -11.47 13.98 -4.74
N VAL A 44 -12.38 13.51 -3.87
CA VAL A 44 -13.79 13.89 -3.89
C VAL A 44 -14.05 14.90 -2.78
N VAL A 45 -14.60 16.06 -3.15
CA VAL A 45 -14.87 17.17 -2.24
C VAL A 45 -16.38 17.39 -2.15
N SER A 46 -16.96 17.11 -0.98
CA SER A 46 -18.39 17.23 -0.74
C SER A 46 -18.77 18.39 0.20
N ALA A 47 -17.89 18.73 1.15
CA ALA A 47 -18.13 19.78 2.13
C ALA A 47 -18.22 21.18 1.49
N ASP A 48 -19.24 21.95 1.83
CA ASP A 48 -19.52 23.25 1.18
C ASP A 48 -18.36 24.24 1.25
N HIS A 49 -17.66 24.31 2.38
CA HIS A 49 -16.50 25.18 2.52
C HIS A 49 -15.32 24.77 1.64
N LEU A 50 -15.07 23.46 1.48
CA LEU A 50 -14.02 22.94 0.61
C LEU A 50 -14.41 23.05 -0.87
N LYS A 51 -15.69 22.91 -1.22
CA LYS A 51 -16.18 23.17 -2.59
C LYS A 51 -15.92 24.63 -2.98
N LYS A 52 -16.24 25.58 -2.09
CA LYS A 52 -15.92 27.00 -2.29
C LYS A 52 -14.42 27.23 -2.45
N LEU A 53 -13.60 26.60 -1.61
CA LEU A 53 -12.13 26.68 -1.72
C LEU A 53 -11.64 26.28 -3.10
N VAL A 54 -12.11 25.12 -3.60
CA VAL A 54 -11.69 24.54 -4.87
C VAL A 54 -12.17 25.39 -6.05
N GLU A 55 -13.44 25.81 -6.05
CA GLU A 55 -14.02 26.67 -7.09
C GLU A 55 -13.29 28.02 -7.18
N GLU A 56 -12.95 28.59 -6.03
CA GLU A 56 -12.19 29.83 -5.96
C GLU A 56 -10.76 29.61 -6.47
N ALA A 57 -10.04 28.60 -5.97
CA ALA A 57 -8.69 28.27 -6.44
C ALA A 57 -8.64 28.04 -7.96
N ALA A 58 -9.62 27.31 -8.51
CA ALA A 58 -9.72 27.02 -9.94
C ALA A 58 -9.93 28.26 -10.82
N SER A 59 -10.45 29.35 -10.24
CA SER A 59 -10.73 30.62 -10.94
C SER A 59 -9.53 31.57 -10.99
N TYR A 60 -8.52 31.37 -10.12
CA TYR A 60 -7.30 32.19 -10.06
C TYR A 60 -6.10 31.37 -10.56
N ASP A 61 -5.17 31.04 -9.68
CA ASP A 61 -3.89 30.42 -10.02
C ASP A 61 -3.97 28.89 -10.20
N LYS A 62 -5.14 28.29 -9.92
CA LYS A 62 -5.36 26.83 -9.89
C LYS A 62 -4.46 26.08 -8.92
N ILE A 63 -3.80 26.77 -7.99
CA ILE A 63 -2.91 26.18 -6.98
C ILE A 63 -3.57 26.22 -5.61
N VAL A 64 -3.49 25.10 -4.90
CA VAL A 64 -3.88 24.93 -3.50
C VAL A 64 -2.71 24.43 -2.69
N GLY A 65 -2.70 24.68 -1.38
CA GLY A 65 -1.77 24.05 -0.46
C GLY A 65 -2.43 22.82 0.15
N VAL A 66 -1.88 21.63 -0.07
CA VAL A 66 -2.39 20.37 0.50
C VAL A 66 -1.55 20.02 1.72
N PHE A 67 -2.20 19.92 2.88
CA PHE A 67 -1.54 19.65 4.16
C PHE A 67 -2.20 18.47 4.85
N ALA A 68 -1.39 17.51 5.30
CA ALA A 68 -1.89 16.40 6.07
C ALA A 68 -2.49 16.89 7.40
N THR A 69 -3.46 16.17 7.96
CA THR A 69 -4.03 16.45 9.28
C THR A 69 -3.39 15.57 10.35
N ARG A 70 -3.22 16.10 11.58
CA ARG A 70 -2.73 15.36 12.75
C ARG A 70 -3.85 14.57 13.47
N GLY A 71 -5.07 14.63 12.94
CA GLY A 71 -6.28 14.08 13.54
C GLY A 71 -7.29 15.15 13.96
N LYS A 72 -8.43 14.72 14.51
CA LYS A 72 -9.43 15.62 15.09
C LYS A 72 -9.07 15.88 16.54
N GLU A 73 -8.59 17.08 16.84
CA GLU A 73 -8.37 17.52 18.22
C GLU A 73 -9.70 18.04 18.80
N GLU A 74 -10.14 17.49 19.93
CA GLU A 74 -11.37 17.91 20.59
C GLU A 74 -11.30 19.40 21.00
N GLY A 75 -12.30 20.19 20.60
CA GLY A 75 -12.43 21.60 21.01
C GLY A 75 -11.84 22.64 20.07
N LYS A 76 -11.09 22.27 19.02
CA LYS A 76 -10.65 23.22 17.98
C LYS A 76 -11.67 23.31 16.83
N LYS A 77 -11.97 24.54 16.39
CA LYS A 77 -12.83 24.80 15.22
C LYS A 77 -12.12 24.54 13.89
N ALA A 78 -10.82 24.77 13.83
CA ALA A 78 -10.00 24.54 12.63
C ALA A 78 -9.31 23.16 12.73
N PRO A 79 -9.17 22.43 11.60
CA PRO A 79 -8.45 21.16 11.59
C PRO A 79 -6.97 21.38 11.97
N ASP A 80 -6.43 20.50 12.81
CA ASP A 80 -5.01 20.50 13.14
C ASP A 80 -4.22 19.89 11.96
N ILE A 81 -3.39 20.72 11.33
CA ILE A 81 -2.63 20.37 10.13
C ILE A 81 -1.13 20.41 10.43
N TYR A 82 -0.37 19.63 9.67
CA TYR A 82 1.09 19.71 9.71
C TYR A 82 1.58 21.05 9.15
N ASP A 83 2.77 21.46 9.56
CA ASP A 83 3.37 22.75 9.18
C ASP A 83 3.97 22.70 7.77
N VAL A 84 4.27 21.50 7.26
CA VAL A 84 4.76 21.28 5.90
C VAL A 84 3.74 20.50 5.11
N GLY A 85 3.50 20.96 3.89
CA GLY A 85 2.62 20.32 2.93
C GLY A 85 3.17 20.48 1.53
N THR A 86 2.31 20.27 0.54
CA THR A 86 2.67 20.36 -0.88
C THR A 86 1.75 21.34 -1.57
N ALA A 87 2.32 22.34 -2.24
CA ALA A 87 1.58 23.14 -3.19
C ALA A 87 1.22 22.25 -4.37
N ALA A 88 -0.05 22.24 -4.76
CA ALA A 88 -0.58 21.36 -5.77
C ALA A 88 -1.45 22.11 -6.77
N MET A 89 -1.35 21.75 -8.05
CA MET A 89 -2.16 22.30 -9.13
C MET A 89 -3.42 21.46 -9.31
N ILE A 90 -4.56 22.12 -9.46
CA ILE A 90 -5.82 21.50 -9.90
C ILE A 90 -5.72 21.25 -11.41
N VAL A 91 -5.42 20.01 -11.79
CA VAL A 91 -5.30 19.57 -13.19
C VAL A 91 -6.67 19.38 -13.82
N ARG A 92 -7.63 18.83 -13.05
CA ARG A 92 -8.99 18.57 -13.51
C ARG A 92 -9.98 18.80 -12.37
N MET A 93 -11.16 19.30 -12.72
CA MET A 93 -12.30 19.45 -11.82
C MET A 93 -13.58 19.07 -12.57
N LEU A 94 -14.39 18.19 -11.98
CA LEU A 94 -15.69 17.76 -12.50
C LEU A 94 -16.74 17.93 -11.41
N ARG A 95 -17.89 18.51 -11.77
CA ARG A 95 -19.05 18.56 -10.88
C ARG A 95 -19.91 17.34 -11.11
N MET A 96 -20.18 16.61 -10.05
CA MET A 96 -21.03 15.43 -10.06
C MET A 96 -22.51 15.82 -9.94
N PRO A 97 -23.46 14.95 -10.37
CA PRO A 97 -24.89 15.23 -10.27
C PRO A 97 -25.39 15.45 -8.84
N ASP A 98 -24.71 14.87 -7.84
CA ASP A 98 -24.99 15.04 -6.41
C ASP A 98 -24.46 16.37 -5.83
N GLY A 99 -23.81 17.20 -6.66
CA GLY A 99 -23.23 18.48 -6.28
C GLY A 99 -21.82 18.39 -5.66
N SER A 100 -21.24 17.20 -5.53
CA SER A 100 -19.84 17.03 -5.14
C SER A 100 -18.89 17.41 -6.27
N LEU A 101 -17.63 17.70 -5.93
CA LEU A 101 -16.57 17.97 -6.90
C LEU A 101 -15.56 16.82 -6.90
N GLN A 102 -15.32 16.23 -8.06
CA GLN A 102 -14.18 15.34 -8.27
C GLN A 102 -13.02 16.17 -8.84
N ILE A 103 -11.90 16.20 -8.13
CA ILE A 103 -10.70 16.90 -8.55
C ILE A 103 -9.52 15.95 -8.72
N LEU A 104 -8.62 16.31 -9.63
CA LEU A 104 -7.31 15.70 -9.75
C LEU A 104 -6.26 16.76 -9.47
N LEU A 105 -5.48 16.55 -8.41
CA LEU A 105 -4.39 17.41 -8.00
C LEU A 105 -3.07 16.84 -8.48
N GLN A 106 -2.12 17.71 -8.86
CA GLN A 106 -0.72 17.35 -9.09
C GLN A 106 0.15 18.10 -8.10
N GLY A 107 0.91 17.37 -7.28
CA GLY A 107 1.91 17.97 -6.40
C GLY A 107 2.97 18.72 -7.21
N LEU A 108 3.34 19.92 -6.77
CA LEU A 108 4.34 20.75 -7.42
C LEU A 108 5.60 20.85 -6.57
N LYS A 109 5.48 21.45 -5.39
CA LYS A 109 6.62 21.77 -4.53
C LYS A 109 6.23 21.67 -3.06
N ARG A 110 7.23 21.35 -2.23
CA ARG A 110 7.09 21.34 -0.78
C ARG A 110 7.00 22.78 -0.28
N VAL A 111 6.07 23.02 0.64
CA VAL A 111 5.82 24.35 1.20
C VAL A 111 5.63 24.27 2.70
N ARG A 112 6.11 25.29 3.42
CA ARG A 112 5.88 25.48 4.84
C ARG A 112 4.82 26.53 5.06
N LEU A 113 3.87 26.24 5.93
CA LEU A 113 2.89 27.18 6.43
C LEU A 113 3.60 28.18 7.35
N LYS A 114 3.52 29.48 7.04
CA LYS A 114 4.08 30.55 7.88
C LYS A 114 3.04 31.09 8.84
N GLN A 115 1.90 31.52 8.31
CA GLN A 115 0.87 32.18 9.08
C GLN A 115 -0.51 31.94 8.46
N LEU A 116 -1.47 31.56 9.29
CA LEU A 116 -2.88 31.52 8.91
C LEU A 116 -3.42 32.96 8.82
N VAL A 117 -3.92 33.34 7.65
CA VAL A 117 -4.47 34.69 7.38
C VAL A 117 -6.00 34.71 7.35
N GLN A 118 -6.62 33.54 7.18
CA GLN A 118 -8.06 33.35 7.17
C GLN A 118 -8.41 31.95 7.65
N SER A 119 -9.49 31.80 8.41
CA SER A 119 -10.02 30.50 8.84
C SER A 119 -11.38 30.16 8.20
N GLU A 120 -12.19 31.17 7.88
CA GLU A 120 -13.56 31.03 7.37
C GLU A 120 -13.69 31.82 6.05
N PRO A 121 -14.45 31.34 5.04
CA PRO A 121 -15.17 30.06 5.03
C PRO A 121 -14.25 28.85 4.92
N PHE A 122 -13.00 29.05 4.52
CA PHE A 122 -11.95 28.03 4.49
C PHE A 122 -10.61 28.67 4.85
N MET A 123 -9.61 27.82 5.12
CA MET A 123 -8.29 28.27 5.53
C MET A 123 -7.49 28.89 4.38
N MET A 124 -6.84 30.02 4.66
CA MET A 124 -5.80 30.57 3.80
C MET A 124 -4.57 30.88 4.65
N ALA A 125 -3.39 30.62 4.10
CA ALA A 125 -2.15 30.89 4.80
C ALA A 125 -1.10 31.49 3.85
N ASP A 126 -0.22 32.30 4.43
CA ASP A 126 1.04 32.66 3.80
C ASP A 126 1.98 31.44 3.88
N ILE A 127 2.65 31.15 2.77
CA ILE A 127 3.49 29.97 2.59
C ILE A 127 4.91 30.36 2.19
N GLU A 128 5.85 29.48 2.49
CA GLU A 128 7.24 29.54 2.05
C GLU A 128 7.57 28.26 1.27
N GLU A 129 8.18 28.41 0.10
CA GLU A 129 8.73 27.27 -0.64
C GLU A 129 9.92 26.68 0.12
N LEU A 130 9.90 25.37 0.35
CA LEU A 130 11.03 24.65 0.93
C LEU A 130 12.03 24.32 -0.16
N GLN A 131 13.29 24.72 0.05
CA GLN A 131 14.39 24.37 -0.83
C GLN A 131 15.04 23.06 -0.40
N ASP A 132 15.44 22.27 -1.38
CA ASP A 132 16.10 21.00 -1.18
C ASP A 132 17.62 21.22 -1.09
N GLU A 133 18.22 20.74 0.00
CA GLU A 133 19.66 20.71 0.16
C GLU A 133 20.18 19.29 -0.08
N THR A 134 21.06 19.11 -1.05
CA THR A 134 21.64 17.80 -1.40
C THR A 134 23.14 17.83 -1.18
N LYS A 135 23.66 16.79 -0.54
CA LYS A 135 25.11 16.54 -0.46
C LYS A 135 25.39 15.28 -1.27
N GLU A 136 25.78 15.47 -2.52
CA GLU A 136 26.16 14.36 -3.39
C GLU A 136 27.48 13.76 -2.89
N SER A 137 27.47 12.45 -2.66
CA SER A 137 28.64 11.67 -2.26
C SER A 137 28.49 10.25 -2.78
N ALA A 138 29.59 9.50 -2.86
CA ALA A 138 29.54 8.09 -3.28
C ALA A 138 28.65 7.25 -2.36
N GLU A 139 28.61 7.58 -1.06
CA GLU A 139 27.73 6.94 -0.09
C GLU A 139 26.25 7.25 -0.36
N PHE A 140 25.92 8.50 -0.74
CA PHE A 140 24.57 8.88 -1.10
C PHE A 140 24.09 8.13 -2.35
N GLU A 141 24.91 8.07 -3.40
CA GLU A 141 24.61 7.33 -4.62
C GLU A 141 24.46 5.83 -4.36
N GLY A 142 25.35 5.25 -3.56
CA GLY A 142 25.29 3.84 -3.18
C GLY A 142 24.03 3.50 -2.38
N LEU A 143 23.65 4.35 -1.42
CA LEU A 143 22.41 4.19 -0.65
C LEU A 143 21.18 4.31 -1.55
N LEU A 144 21.18 5.26 -2.49
CA LEU A 144 20.08 5.47 -3.42
C LEU A 144 19.89 4.24 -4.32
N GLN A 145 20.96 3.74 -4.92
CA GLN A 145 20.92 2.53 -5.74
C GLN A 145 20.43 1.31 -4.95
N ASN A 146 20.91 1.13 -3.71
CA ASN A 146 20.46 0.04 -2.85
C ASN A 146 18.96 0.16 -2.52
N THR A 147 18.51 1.38 -2.19
CA THR A 147 17.12 1.67 -1.84
C THR A 147 16.18 1.46 -3.03
N VAL A 148 16.57 1.90 -4.23
CA VAL A 148 15.83 1.62 -5.47
C VAL A 148 15.78 0.12 -5.74
N GLY A 149 16.87 -0.61 -5.54
CA GLY A 149 16.90 -2.07 -5.67
C GLY A 149 15.90 -2.76 -4.74
N GLN A 150 15.88 -2.39 -3.46
CA GLN A 150 14.92 -2.91 -2.49
C GLN A 150 13.47 -2.53 -2.84
N PHE A 151 13.25 -1.30 -3.29
CA PHE A 151 11.93 -0.88 -3.75
C PHE A 151 11.44 -1.71 -4.94
N LEU A 152 12.30 -2.04 -5.90
CA LEU A 152 11.94 -2.92 -7.02
C LEU A 152 11.60 -4.35 -6.56
N GLU A 153 12.21 -4.85 -5.48
CA GLU A 153 11.79 -6.12 -4.88
C GLU A 153 10.39 -6.02 -4.25
N ILE A 154 10.10 -4.90 -3.58
CA ILE A 154 8.76 -4.60 -3.05
C ILE A 154 7.75 -4.57 -4.20
N VAL A 155 8.01 -3.85 -5.30
CA VAL A 155 7.10 -3.77 -6.46
C VAL A 155 6.72 -5.16 -6.99
N ARG A 156 7.66 -6.13 -6.96
CA ARG A 156 7.43 -7.50 -7.46
C ARG A 156 6.61 -8.37 -6.51
N THR A 157 6.54 -8.01 -5.22
CA THR A 157 5.94 -8.85 -4.18
C THR A 157 4.69 -8.24 -3.57
N ALA A 158 4.58 -6.91 -3.58
CA ALA A 158 3.47 -6.16 -3.04
C ALA A 158 2.31 -6.06 -4.05
N PRO A 159 1.15 -6.70 -3.79
CA PRO A 159 0.03 -6.72 -4.73
C PRO A 159 -0.66 -5.35 -4.91
N TYR A 160 -0.37 -4.38 -4.03
CA TYR A 160 -0.97 -3.04 -4.06
C TYR A 160 -0.18 -2.04 -4.92
N ILE A 161 1.04 -2.39 -5.35
CA ILE A 161 1.86 -1.54 -6.20
C ILE A 161 1.77 -2.05 -7.65
N PRO A 162 1.39 -1.21 -8.62
CA PRO A 162 1.37 -1.61 -10.03
C PRO A 162 2.79 -1.91 -10.56
N GLU A 163 2.91 -2.89 -11.47
CA GLU A 163 4.21 -3.24 -12.07
C GLU A 163 4.84 -2.06 -12.83
N GLU A 164 4.02 -1.14 -13.36
CA GLU A 164 4.45 0.08 -14.04
C GLU A 164 5.31 0.98 -13.14
N ALA A 165 5.19 0.86 -11.81
CA ALA A 165 6.03 1.61 -10.88
C ALA A 165 7.53 1.33 -11.10
N SER A 166 7.89 0.10 -11.51
CA SER A 166 9.26 -0.26 -11.87
C SER A 166 9.77 0.50 -13.10
N ILE A 167 8.91 0.75 -14.08
CA ILE A 167 9.24 1.51 -15.28
C ILE A 167 9.41 2.98 -14.92
N ILE A 168 8.52 3.52 -14.08
CA ILE A 168 8.57 4.93 -13.67
C ILE A 168 9.86 5.22 -12.90
N ILE A 169 10.18 4.45 -11.86
CA ILE A 169 11.36 4.72 -11.02
C ILE A 169 12.67 4.66 -11.82
N ASN A 170 12.79 3.75 -12.78
CA ASN A 170 13.98 3.60 -13.62
C ASN A 170 14.17 4.73 -14.65
N ASN A 171 13.10 5.49 -14.96
CA ASN A 171 13.15 6.62 -15.88
C ASN A 171 13.27 7.98 -15.17
N LEU A 172 13.26 7.99 -13.83
CA LEU A 172 13.48 9.22 -13.05
C LEU A 172 14.98 9.43 -12.85
N ASP A 173 15.50 10.54 -13.35
CA ASP A 173 16.93 10.90 -13.23
C ASP A 173 17.26 11.65 -11.93
N ASP A 174 16.29 12.39 -11.37
CA ASP A 174 16.50 13.21 -10.17
C ASP A 174 16.28 12.39 -8.88
N PRO A 175 17.29 12.24 -8.01
CA PRO A 175 17.17 11.54 -6.73
C PRO A 175 16.01 12.03 -5.87
N ARG A 176 15.68 13.32 -5.94
CA ARG A 176 14.57 13.90 -5.18
C ARG A 176 13.23 13.31 -5.63
N GLN A 177 13.04 13.20 -6.94
CA GLN A 177 11.82 12.64 -7.53
C GLN A 177 11.73 11.14 -7.28
N GLN A 178 12.87 10.43 -7.32
CA GLN A 178 12.92 9.01 -6.98
C GLN A 178 12.48 8.76 -5.53
N ILE A 179 13.01 9.54 -4.58
CA ILE A 179 12.65 9.47 -3.16
C ILE A 179 11.16 9.76 -2.95
N ASP A 180 10.67 10.87 -3.51
CA ASP A 180 9.27 11.28 -3.36
C ASP A 180 8.30 10.27 -4.00
N PHE A 181 8.68 9.68 -5.15
CA PHE A 181 7.91 8.63 -5.81
C PHE A 181 7.86 7.34 -4.99
N MET A 182 9.01 6.83 -4.53
CA MET A 182 9.04 5.63 -3.69
C MET A 182 8.21 5.83 -2.41
N ALA A 183 8.38 6.97 -1.74
CA ALA A 183 7.61 7.30 -0.54
C ALA A 183 6.09 7.36 -0.78
N SER A 184 5.65 7.79 -1.98
CA SER A 184 4.23 7.85 -2.31
C SER A 184 3.60 6.48 -2.55
N GLN A 185 4.36 5.52 -3.09
CA GLN A 185 3.87 4.16 -3.40
C GLN A 185 3.76 3.28 -2.15
N LEU A 186 4.58 3.52 -1.13
CA LEU A 186 4.60 2.70 0.08
C LEU A 186 3.41 2.97 1.00
N ASN A 187 2.92 1.93 1.68
CA ASN A 187 1.83 2.03 2.65
C ASN A 187 2.34 2.41 4.06
N LEU A 188 3.04 3.54 4.14
CA LEU A 188 3.57 4.08 5.39
C LEU A 188 2.51 4.87 6.17
N LYS A 189 2.70 4.97 7.49
CA LYS A 189 1.86 5.83 8.33
C LYS A 189 2.02 7.30 7.93
N ILE A 190 1.00 8.12 8.21
CA ILE A 190 1.02 9.55 7.88
C ILE A 190 2.23 10.23 8.52
N GLU A 191 2.53 9.91 9.77
CA GLU A 191 3.67 10.47 10.51
C GLU A 191 5.00 10.15 9.83
N GLU A 192 5.14 8.94 9.28
CA GLU A 192 6.35 8.48 8.59
C GLU A 192 6.50 9.17 7.23
N LYS A 193 5.41 9.26 6.45
CA LYS A 193 5.40 10.03 5.19
C LYS A 193 5.72 11.50 5.45
N GLN A 194 5.20 12.04 6.55
CA GLN A 194 5.42 13.43 6.92
C GLN A 194 6.87 13.69 7.32
N GLN A 195 7.53 12.78 8.04
CA GLN A 195 8.96 12.88 8.34
C GLN A 195 9.82 12.97 7.06
N ILE A 196 9.44 12.24 6.00
CA ILE A 196 10.10 12.35 4.70
C ILE A 196 9.81 13.71 4.07
N LEU A 197 8.54 14.14 4.03
CA LEU A 197 8.16 15.40 3.41
C LEU A 197 8.82 16.61 4.08
N GLU A 198 8.97 16.59 5.41
CA GLU A 198 9.51 17.69 6.22
C GLU A 198 11.03 17.85 6.14
N SER A 199 11.74 16.79 5.77
CA SER A 199 13.21 16.78 5.79
C SER A 199 13.79 17.62 4.64
N ALA A 200 14.42 18.75 4.97
CA ALA A 200 15.03 19.65 3.97
C ALA A 200 16.24 19.01 3.27
N LEU A 201 17.05 18.25 4.03
CA LEU A 201 18.19 17.52 3.51
C LEU A 201 17.76 16.25 2.77
N VAL A 202 18.11 16.14 1.49
CA VAL A 202 17.80 14.97 0.66
C VAL A 202 18.43 13.70 1.22
N ASN A 203 19.64 13.79 1.76
CA ASN A 203 20.34 12.66 2.37
C ASN A 203 19.57 12.09 3.58
N GLU A 204 18.99 12.95 4.42
CA GLU A 204 18.18 12.52 5.55
C GLU A 204 16.87 11.88 5.08
N ARG A 205 16.24 12.45 4.04
CA ARG A 205 15.06 11.84 3.41
C ARG A 205 15.34 10.43 2.92
N LEU A 206 16.43 10.27 2.17
CA LEU A 206 16.84 8.98 1.62
C LEU A 206 17.13 7.97 2.74
N THR A 207 17.82 8.38 3.80
CA THR A 207 18.15 7.51 4.94
C THR A 207 16.87 7.01 5.62
N ARG A 208 15.92 7.90 5.93
CA ARG A 208 14.63 7.52 6.52
C ARG A 208 13.82 6.61 5.60
N LEU A 209 13.78 6.94 4.30
CA LEU A 209 13.07 6.13 3.32
C LEU A 209 13.68 4.73 3.20
N ALA A 210 15.01 4.60 3.22
CA ALA A 210 15.69 3.31 3.19
C ALA A 210 15.33 2.45 4.41
N GLU A 211 15.27 3.04 5.62
CA GLU A 211 14.81 2.34 6.83
C GLU A 211 13.38 1.82 6.68
N PHE A 212 12.47 2.66 6.16
CA PHE A 212 11.08 2.26 5.96
C PHE A 212 10.91 1.18 4.89
N ILE A 213 11.67 1.28 3.79
CA ILE A 213 11.69 0.26 2.73
C ILE A 213 12.21 -1.06 3.26
N GLY A 214 13.32 -1.05 4.02
CA GLY A 214 13.87 -2.25 4.63
C GLY A 214 12.85 -2.97 5.52
N ARG A 215 12.14 -2.21 6.35
CA ARG A 215 11.07 -2.75 7.22
C ARG A 215 9.90 -3.31 6.41
N GLU A 216 9.45 -2.60 5.37
CA GLU A 216 8.34 -3.05 4.52
C GLU A 216 8.69 -4.34 3.78
N LEU A 217 9.92 -4.42 3.25
CA LEU A 217 10.43 -5.60 2.57
C LEU A 217 10.49 -6.81 3.51
N GLU A 218 10.95 -6.63 4.75
CA GLU A 218 10.96 -7.69 5.76
C GLU A 218 9.55 -8.22 6.07
N ILE A 219 8.57 -7.32 6.22
CA ILE A 219 7.17 -7.68 6.44
C ILE A 219 6.63 -8.51 5.26
N LEU A 220 6.89 -8.09 4.02
CA LEU A 220 6.45 -8.80 2.82
C LEU A 220 7.08 -10.19 2.70
N GLN A 221 8.37 -10.31 3.03
CA GLN A 221 9.09 -11.59 3.02
C GLN A 221 8.53 -12.56 4.07
N ILE A 222 8.24 -12.08 5.30
CA ILE A 222 7.60 -12.89 6.33
C ILE A 222 6.20 -13.33 5.89
N GLY A 223 5.41 -12.41 5.32
CA GLY A 223 4.07 -12.71 4.80
C GLY A 223 4.10 -13.78 3.71
N SER A 224 5.04 -13.67 2.75
CA SER A 224 5.25 -14.64 1.68
C SER A 224 5.62 -16.03 2.23
N LYS A 225 6.51 -16.08 3.23
CA LYS A 225 6.90 -17.34 3.89
C LYS A 225 5.71 -18.02 4.58
N ILE A 226 4.89 -17.26 5.29
CA ILE A 226 3.68 -17.78 5.95
C ILE A 226 2.71 -18.37 4.91
N GLN A 227 2.49 -17.67 3.79
CA GLN A 227 1.64 -18.19 2.71
C GLN A 227 2.18 -19.49 2.13
N GLN A 228 3.49 -19.57 1.87
CA GLN A 228 4.13 -20.80 1.37
C GLN A 228 3.98 -21.97 2.35
N ASP A 229 4.14 -21.72 3.65
CA ASP A 229 3.99 -22.76 4.68
C ASP A 229 2.54 -23.24 4.82
N ILE A 230 1.55 -22.35 4.67
CA ILE A 230 0.13 -22.72 4.63
C ILE A 230 -0.15 -23.58 3.40
N HIS A 231 0.32 -23.20 2.22
CA HIS A 231 0.12 -23.97 0.99
C HIS A 231 0.71 -25.38 1.10
N LYS A 232 1.94 -25.52 1.60
CA LYS A 232 2.56 -26.84 1.81
C LYS A 232 1.72 -27.75 2.72
N ARG A 233 1.21 -27.21 3.82
CA ARG A 233 0.36 -27.98 4.76
C ARG A 233 -0.97 -28.37 4.11
N MET A 234 -1.55 -27.51 3.27
CA MET A 234 -2.77 -27.84 2.53
C MET A 234 -2.54 -28.93 1.49
N ASP A 235 -1.43 -28.86 0.75
CA ASP A 235 -1.08 -29.88 -0.25
C ASP A 235 -0.83 -31.25 0.41
N GLU A 236 -0.14 -31.27 1.55
CA GLU A 236 0.05 -32.49 2.36
C GLU A 236 -1.28 -33.08 2.84
N ALA A 237 -2.17 -32.25 3.39
CA ALA A 237 -3.49 -32.68 3.86
C ALA A 237 -4.38 -33.20 2.71
N GLN A 238 -4.37 -32.53 1.55
CA GLN A 238 -5.09 -33.00 0.35
C GLN A 238 -4.54 -34.34 -0.14
N ARG A 239 -3.21 -34.50 -0.16
CA ARG A 239 -2.57 -35.75 -0.56
C ARG A 239 -2.93 -36.89 0.40
N GLU A 240 -2.92 -36.64 1.70
CA GLU A 240 -3.32 -37.65 2.70
C GLU A 240 -4.79 -38.05 2.52
N ALA A 241 -5.69 -37.08 2.38
CA ALA A 241 -7.12 -37.34 2.16
C ALA A 241 -7.35 -38.17 0.88
N TYR A 242 -6.66 -37.83 -0.20
CA TYR A 242 -6.72 -38.57 -1.45
C TYR A 242 -6.22 -40.01 -1.30
N LEU A 243 -5.09 -40.23 -0.64
CA LEU A 243 -4.54 -41.56 -0.39
C LEU A 243 -5.48 -42.41 0.49
N ARG A 244 -6.12 -41.81 1.50
CA ARG A 244 -7.12 -42.52 2.32
C ARG A 244 -8.32 -42.97 1.48
N GLN A 245 -8.83 -42.10 0.61
CA GLN A 245 -9.93 -42.47 -0.31
C GLN A 245 -9.52 -43.57 -1.28
N GLN A 246 -8.29 -43.54 -1.81
CA GLN A 246 -7.77 -44.63 -2.66
C GLN A 246 -7.68 -45.96 -1.89
N LEU A 247 -7.20 -45.94 -0.64
CA LEU A 247 -7.14 -47.14 0.19
C LEU A 247 -8.54 -47.71 0.48
N GLU A 248 -9.52 -46.86 0.76
CA GLU A 248 -10.92 -47.28 0.94
C GLU A 248 -11.50 -47.90 -0.35
N ALA A 249 -11.21 -47.30 -1.51
CA ALA A 249 -11.64 -47.83 -2.80
C ALA A 249 -10.99 -49.20 -3.11
N ILE A 250 -9.69 -49.35 -2.86
CA ILE A 250 -8.96 -50.62 -3.03
C ILE A 250 -9.52 -51.70 -2.11
N ARG A 251 -9.75 -51.40 -0.81
CA ARG A 251 -10.36 -52.35 0.14
C ARG A 251 -11.73 -52.82 -0.31
N LYS A 252 -12.52 -51.92 -0.90
CA LYS A 252 -13.83 -52.23 -1.47
C LYS A 252 -13.73 -53.08 -2.74
N GLU A 253 -12.77 -52.82 -3.64
CA GLU A 253 -12.56 -53.63 -4.86
C GLU A 253 -11.96 -55.01 -4.58
N LEU A 254 -11.10 -55.13 -3.55
CA LEU A 254 -10.52 -56.41 -3.11
C LEU A 254 -11.52 -57.31 -2.36
N GLY A 255 -12.72 -56.81 -2.05
CA GLY A 255 -13.74 -57.57 -1.34
C GLY A 255 -13.47 -57.76 0.16
N GLU A 256 -12.43 -57.14 0.72
CA GLU A 256 -12.08 -57.23 2.15
C GLU A 256 -13.22 -56.73 3.04
N THR A 257 -13.97 -55.73 2.58
CA THR A 257 -15.15 -55.22 3.30
C THR A 257 -16.29 -56.24 3.33
N ASP A 258 -16.45 -57.05 2.28
CA ASP A 258 -17.49 -58.08 2.22
C ASP A 258 -17.07 -59.35 2.98
N GLU A 259 -15.80 -59.75 2.95
CA GLU A 259 -15.29 -60.89 3.72
C GLU A 259 -15.32 -60.62 5.23
N HIS A 260 -14.87 -59.45 5.67
CA HIS A 260 -14.88 -59.08 7.09
C HIS A 260 -16.31 -58.91 7.62
N MET A 261 -17.20 -58.29 6.83
CA MET A 261 -18.62 -58.19 7.19
C MET A 261 -19.32 -59.56 7.14
N ALA A 262 -18.94 -60.46 6.25
CA ALA A 262 -19.46 -61.82 6.22
C ALA A 262 -19.04 -62.63 7.46
N GLU A 263 -17.77 -62.52 7.88
CA GLU A 263 -17.24 -63.17 9.08
C GLU A 263 -17.91 -62.64 10.36
N ILE A 264 -18.06 -61.31 10.49
CA ILE A 264 -18.78 -60.68 11.61
C ILE A 264 -20.25 -61.14 11.64
N ASN A 265 -20.92 -61.21 10.49
CA ASN A 265 -22.31 -61.68 10.41
C ASN A 265 -22.46 -63.17 10.75
N GLU A 266 -21.47 -64.00 10.41
CA GLU A 266 -21.46 -65.42 10.78
C GLU A 266 -21.25 -65.59 12.30
N LEU A 267 -20.32 -64.84 12.89
CA LEU A 267 -20.09 -64.83 14.33
C LEU A 267 -21.32 -64.32 15.11
N ARG A 268 -22.02 -63.29 14.62
CA ARG A 268 -23.30 -62.82 15.19
C ARG A 268 -24.36 -63.91 15.20
N LYS A 269 -24.55 -64.62 14.09
CA LYS A 269 -25.52 -65.74 14.02
C LYS A 269 -25.18 -66.85 15.01
N ARG A 270 -23.90 -67.19 15.15
CA ARG A 270 -23.46 -68.18 16.15
C ARG A 270 -23.69 -67.69 17.58
N LEU A 271 -23.57 -66.39 17.84
CA LEU A 271 -23.86 -65.80 19.15
C LEU A 271 -25.35 -65.86 19.49
N ASP A 272 -26.22 -65.65 18.50
CA ASP A 272 -27.68 -65.70 18.65
C ASP A 272 -28.21 -67.13 18.87
N GLU A 273 -27.55 -68.14 18.28
CA GLU A 273 -27.93 -69.56 18.41
C GLU A 273 -27.53 -70.17 19.77
N VAL A 274 -26.65 -69.53 20.53
CA VAL A 274 -26.19 -70.01 21.84
C VAL A 274 -26.93 -69.29 22.96
N ASP A 275 -27.52 -70.08 23.87
CA ASP A 275 -28.21 -69.54 25.05
C ASP A 275 -27.19 -69.16 26.12
N LEU A 276 -26.78 -67.89 26.10
CA LEU A 276 -25.77 -67.32 26.98
C LEU A 276 -26.43 -66.47 28.09
N PRO A 277 -25.89 -66.50 29.33
CA PRO A 277 -26.27 -65.56 30.38
C PRO A 277 -26.09 -64.10 29.92
N GLU A 278 -26.99 -63.21 30.36
CA GLU A 278 -27.12 -61.83 29.84
C GLU A 278 -25.84 -60.99 29.96
N GLU A 279 -25.04 -61.18 31.02
CA GLU A 279 -23.75 -60.50 31.17
C GLU A 279 -22.68 -60.98 30.18
N VAL A 280 -22.68 -62.27 29.85
CA VAL A 280 -21.72 -62.87 28.90
C VAL A 280 -22.08 -62.49 27.47
N ARG A 281 -23.38 -62.40 27.15
CA ARG A 281 -23.85 -61.94 25.84
C ARG A 281 -23.44 -60.49 25.57
N LYS A 282 -23.60 -59.59 26.55
CA LYS A 282 -23.20 -58.18 26.41
C LYS A 282 -21.70 -58.01 26.18
N GLU A 283 -20.86 -58.74 26.90
CA GLU A 283 -19.41 -58.67 26.72
C GLU A 283 -18.99 -59.20 25.34
N ALA A 284 -19.62 -60.29 24.88
CA ALA A 284 -19.36 -60.86 23.57
C ALA A 284 -19.84 -59.97 22.41
N GLU A 285 -20.98 -59.29 22.56
CA GLU A 285 -21.45 -58.27 21.60
C GLU A 285 -20.48 -57.08 21.54
N HIS A 286 -19.97 -56.63 22.69
CA HIS A 286 -19.02 -55.53 22.77
C HIS A 286 -17.66 -55.85 22.11
N GLU A 287 -17.15 -57.08 22.25
CA GLU A 287 -15.94 -57.51 21.54
C GLU A 287 -16.16 -57.78 20.04
N LEU A 288 -17.39 -58.06 19.61
CA LEU A 288 -17.74 -58.22 18.19
C LEU A 288 -17.81 -56.89 17.42
N ASP A 289 -18.13 -55.79 18.11
CA ASP A 289 -18.22 -54.45 17.51
C ASP A 289 -16.90 -53.65 17.58
N ARG A 290 -15.84 -54.24 18.15
CA ARG A 290 -14.53 -53.61 18.38
C ARG A 290 -13.57 -53.80 17.20
#